data_AF-A0A7X7UZ83-F1
#
_entry.id   AF-A0A7X7UZ83-F1
#
_cell.length_a   1.000
_cell.length_b   1.000
_cell.length_c   1.000
_cell.angle_alpha   90.00
_cell.angle_beta   90.00
_cell.angle_gamma   90.00
#
_symmetry.space_group_name_H-M   'P 1'
#
loop_
_entity.id
_entity.type
_entity.pdbx_description
1 polymer ?
#
loop_
_entity_poly.entity_id
_entity_poly.type
_entity_poly.pdbx_seq_one_letter_code
_entity_poly.pdbx_strand_id
1 'polypeptide(L)' 'MKILIIIILFIRLFFAEYVNAQSQNHIYYFNHHWRTIGVGYGYNIEKADMNRDGKDDIIVGNYNDTYL' A
#
# COMPACT_ATOMS: atom_id res chain seq x y z
N MET A 1 -16.46 16.36 -51.38
CA MET A 1 -15.88 16.90 -50.11
C MET A 1 -16.56 16.37 -48.85
N LYS A 2 -17.89 16.25 -48.76
CA LYS A 2 -18.60 15.81 -47.54
C LYS A 2 -18.24 14.39 -47.05
N ILE A 3 -18.10 13.42 -47.97
CA ILE A 3 -17.74 12.02 -47.64
C ILE A 3 -16.33 11.87 -47.06
N LEU A 4 -15.36 12.67 -47.53
CA LEU A 4 -13.99 12.63 -47.04
C LEU A 4 -13.88 13.05 -45.56
N ILE A 5 -14.68 14.05 -45.18
CA ILE A 5 -14.75 14.55 -43.79
C ILE A 5 -15.32 13.47 -42.86
N ILE A 6 -16.33 12.73 -43.31
CA ILE A 6 -16.94 11.64 -42.53
C ILE A 6 -15.94 10.51 -42.28
N ILE A 7 -15.14 10.14 -43.27
CA ILE A 7 -14.12 9.08 -43.14
C ILE A 7 -13.03 9.46 -42.14
N ILE A 8 -12.55 10.71 -42.18
CA ILE A 8 -11.51 11.21 -41.26
C ILE A 8 -12.01 11.23 -39.81
N LEU A 9 -13.29 11.59 -39.60
CA LEU A 9 -13.91 11.58 -38.28
C LEU A 9 -14.11 10.15 -37.74
N PHE A 10 -14.51 9.21 -38.60
CA PHE A 10 -14.69 7.80 -38.23
C PHE A 10 -13.36 7.08 -37.93
N ILE A 11 -12.28 7.42 -38.62
CA ILE A 11 -10.94 6.86 -38.35
C ILE A 11 -10.48 7.17 -36.93
N ARG A 12 -10.70 8.39 -36.43
CA ARG A 12 -10.31 8.74 -35.05
C ARG A 12 -11.07 7.94 -34.00
N LEU A 13 -12.30 7.51 -34.29
CA LEU A 13 -13.11 6.68 -33.40
C LEU A 13 -12.60 5.22 -33.34
N PHE A 14 -12.01 4.71 -34.43
CA PHE A 14 -11.47 3.34 -34.47
C PHE A 14 -10.11 3.19 -33.76
N PHE A 15 -9.33 4.27 -33.63
CA PHE A 15 -8.01 4.25 -32.97
C PHE A 15 -8.02 4.79 -31.54
N ALA A 16 -9.16 5.26 -31.02
CA ALA A 16 -9.20 6.01 -29.76
C ALA A 16 -9.00 5.15 -28.50
N GLU A 17 -9.20 3.83 -28.54
CA GLU A 17 -9.24 3.06 -27.29
C GLU A 17 -8.48 1.74 -27.40
N TYR A 18 -7.15 1.84 -27.32
CA TYR A 18 -6.34 0.83 -26.68
C TYR A 18 -5.73 1.42 -25.41
N VAL A 19 -6.58 1.69 -24.42
CA VAL A 19 -6.11 2.01 -23.06
C VAL A 19 -5.79 0.67 -22.40
N ASN A 20 -4.52 0.26 -22.48
CA ASN A 20 -4.02 -0.88 -21.72
C ASN A 20 -3.97 -0.48 -20.23
N ALA A 21 -5.01 -0.79 -19.48
CA ALA A 21 -4.97 -0.70 -18.01
C ALA A 21 -4.17 -1.90 -17.46
N GLN A 22 -2.86 -1.74 -17.37
CA GLN A 22 -2.01 -2.73 -16.69
C GLN A 22 -2.07 -2.48 -15.18
N SER A 23 -2.72 -3.39 -14.44
CA SER A 23 -2.61 -3.44 -12.99
C SER A 23 -1.16 -3.72 -12.60
N GLN A 24 -0.48 -2.78 -11.93
CA GLN A 24 0.80 -3.05 -11.30
C GLN A 24 0.54 -3.73 -9.95
N ASN A 25 0.97 -4.99 -9.82
CA ASN A 25 1.06 -5.65 -8.52
C ASN A 25 2.20 -4.97 -7.74
N HIS A 26 1.87 -3.99 -6.92
CA HIS A 26 2.85 -3.36 -6.04
C HIS A 26 3.13 -4.31 -4.86
N ILE A 27 4.25 -5.03 -4.93
CA ILE A 27 4.73 -5.88 -3.83
C ILE A 27 5.52 -4.99 -2.87
N TYR A 28 5.02 -4.82 -1.66
CA TYR A 28 5.71 -4.07 -0.62
C TYR A 28 6.79 -4.94 0.03
N TYR A 29 8.05 -4.54 -0.12
CA TYR A 29 9.16 -5.13 0.61
C TYR A 29 9.36 -4.39 1.92
N PHE A 30 9.07 -5.05 3.04
CA PHE A 30 9.35 -4.52 4.37
C PHE A 30 10.76 -4.94 4.79
N ASN A 31 11.69 -3.98 4.83
CA ASN A 31 12.97 -4.23 5.47
C ASN A 31 12.72 -4.38 6.98
N HIS A 32 13.06 -5.53 7.57
CA HIS A 32 12.83 -5.79 8.99
C HIS A 32 13.93 -5.10 9.82
N HIS A 33 13.65 -3.89 10.31
CA HIS A 33 14.66 -3.07 10.99
C HIS A 33 14.74 -3.26 12.52
N TRP A 34 13.73 -3.84 13.17
CA TRP A 34 13.65 -3.89 14.64
C TRP A 34 13.42 -5.31 15.16
N ARG A 35 14.50 -6.07 15.29
CA ARG A 35 14.49 -7.36 16.00
C ARG A 35 15.09 -7.18 17.39
N THR A 36 14.28 -7.32 18.43
CA THR A 36 14.78 -7.51 19.79
C THR A 36 14.82 -9.00 20.11
N ILE A 37 15.90 -9.45 20.77
CA ILE A 37 16.09 -10.84 21.22
C ILE A 37 16.15 -10.80 22.75
N GLY A 38 15.53 -11.77 23.42
CA GLY A 38 15.54 -11.86 24.89
C GLY A 38 14.53 -10.94 25.60
N VAL A 39 13.49 -10.49 24.90
CA VAL A 39 12.28 -9.93 25.51
C VAL A 39 11.20 -11.00 25.47
N GLY A 40 10.33 -11.05 26.49
CA GLY A 40 9.22 -12.02 26.55
C GLY A 40 8.30 -11.96 25.32
N TYR A 41 7.41 -12.94 25.21
CA TYR A 41 6.52 -13.06 24.06
C TYR A 41 5.37 -12.05 24.15
N GLY A 42 5.30 -11.15 23.16
CA GLY A 42 4.13 -10.28 22.96
C GLY A 42 2.85 -11.10 22.83
N TYR A 43 1.86 -10.80 23.67
CA TYR A 43 0.57 -11.49 23.73
C TYR A 43 -0.52 -10.76 22.93
N ASN A 44 -0.48 -9.43 22.92
CA ASN A 44 -1.43 -8.58 22.20
C ASN A 44 -0.73 -7.40 21.53
N ILE A 45 -1.32 -6.91 20.43
CA ILE A 45 -0.86 -5.73 19.70
C ILE A 45 -2.02 -4.74 19.53
N GLU A 46 -1.75 -3.47 19.75
CA GLU A 46 -2.69 -2.36 19.54
C GLU A 46 -1.99 -1.16 18.91
N LYS A 47 -2.78 -0.22 18.38
CA LYS A 47 -2.26 1.04 17.83
C LYS A 47 -2.93 2.26 18.46
N ALA A 48 -2.14 3.27 18.79
CA ALA A 48 -2.59 4.59 19.21
C ALA A 48 -1.46 5.60 19.09
N ASP A 49 -1.78 6.87 18.86
CA ASP A 49 -0.83 7.98 18.95
C ASP A 49 -0.58 8.33 20.44
N MET A 50 0.36 7.62 21.06
CA MET A 50 0.61 7.70 22.50
C MET A 50 1.41 8.96 22.86
N ASN A 51 2.24 9.45 21.95
CA ASN A 51 3.11 10.61 22.18
C ASN A 51 2.60 11.92 21.53
N ARG A 52 1.47 11.88 20.82
CA ARG A 52 0.78 13.01 20.17
C ARG A 52 1.57 13.64 19.02
N ASP A 53 2.34 12.85 18.28
CA ASP A 53 3.07 13.33 17.11
C ASP A 53 2.26 13.24 15.80
N GLY A 54 1.02 12.73 15.89
CA GLY A 54 0.13 12.54 14.75
C GLY A 54 0.37 11.23 13.99
N LYS A 55 1.20 10.33 14.51
CA LYS A 55 1.44 8.99 13.95
C LYS A 55 0.99 7.93 14.95
N ASP A 56 0.38 6.87 14.43
CA ASP A 56 0.04 5.71 15.24
C ASP A 56 1.33 5.02 15.71
N ASP A 57 1.48 4.86 17.03
CA ASP A 57 2.49 3.99 17.62
C ASP A 57 2.01 2.53 17.63
N ILE A 58 2.97 1.60 17.66
CA ILE A 58 2.70 0.18 17.89
C ILE A 58 2.90 -0.13 19.39
N ILE A 59 1.87 -0.67 20.03
CA ILE A 59 1.89 -1.05 21.44
C ILE A 59 1.80 -2.56 21.52
N VAL A 60 2.73 -3.18 22.26
CA VAL A 60 2.76 -4.64 22.47
C VAL A 60 2.61 -4.92 23.95
N GLY A 61 1.54 -5.62 24.32
CA GLY A 61 1.39 -6.17 25.66
C GLY A 61 2.19 -7.46 25.76
N ASN A 62 3.12 -7.54 26.69
CA ASN A 62 3.91 -8.73 26.95
C ASN A 62 3.31 -9.48 28.15
N TYR A 63 3.17 -10.80 28.03
CA TYR A 63 2.73 -11.65 29.13
C TYR A 63 3.93 -12.46 29.65
N ASN A 64 4.13 -12.43 30.97
CA ASN A 64 5.19 -13.20 31.65
C ASN A 64 6.63 -12.75 31.35
N ASP A 65 6.85 -11.45 31.19
CA ASP A 65 8.19 -10.87 31.06
C ASP A 65 8.87 -10.78 32.44
N THR A 66 9.47 -11.88 32.88
CA THR A 66 10.39 -11.91 34.03
C THR A 66 11.82 -11.80 33.53
N TYR A 67 12.23 -10.60 33.11
CA TYR A 67 13.64 -10.25 33.07
C TYR A 67 13.90 -9.22 34.18
N LEU A 68 14.61 -9.66 35.22
CA LEU A 68 15.29 -8.79 36.20
C LEU A 68 16.50 -8.11 35.54
#